data_AF-A0A7S2SFD8-F1
#
_entry.id   AF-A0A7S2SFD8-F1
#
_cell.length_a   1.000
_cell.length_b   1.000
_cell.length_c   1.000
_cell.angle_alpha   90.00
_cell.angle_beta   90.00
_cell.angle_gamma   90.00
#
_symmetry.space_group_name_H-M   'P 1'
#
loop_
_entity.id
_entity.type
_entity.pdbx_description
1 polymer ?
#
loop_
_entity_poly.entity_id
_entity_poly.type
_entity_poly.pdbx_seq_one_letter_code
_entity_poly.pdbx_strand_id
1 'polypeptide(L)'
;LLILMDGVYFLEQHIHNDNNPPQISQIQPPMHFPSPKNPNQQQHRTLLQVVLVQDKDNVPRFMVQDILAHNGGILTGKPWKQRFAFWMEGVLQLKKKVPPKQNEKIKLRAIEFFKVSQFQHVWSNVCPVVLHETDGIVWIPTEATFQNREEPCLIMRKNSLQNEATRLNVLNHLQPFS
;
A
#
# COMPACT_ATOMS: atom_id res chain seq x y z
N LEU A 1 9.48 3.62 2.64
CA LEU A 1 9.44 3.38 1.15
C LEU A 1 10.13 2.06 0.85
N LEU A 2 9.70 1.30 -0.17
CA LEU A 2 10.39 0.09 -0.63
C LEU A 2 11.06 0.37 -1.99
N ILE A 3 12.37 0.19 -2.06
CA ILE A 3 13.23 0.50 -3.20
C ILE A 3 13.68 -0.82 -3.83
N LEU A 4 13.30 -1.05 -5.09
CA LEU A 4 13.69 -2.23 -5.86
C LEU A 4 14.82 -1.83 -6.83
N MET A 5 16.01 -2.36 -6.55
CA MET A 5 17.22 -2.25 -7.37
C MET A 5 17.85 -3.65 -7.48
N ASP A 6 19.18 -3.74 -7.45
CA ASP A 6 19.90 -5.01 -7.42
C ASP A 6 19.65 -5.77 -6.11
N GLY A 7 19.23 -5.05 -5.07
CA GLY A 7 18.62 -5.56 -3.85
C GLY A 7 17.24 -4.94 -3.58
N VAL A 8 16.63 -5.33 -2.46
CA VAL A 8 15.40 -4.73 -1.96
C VAL A 8 15.71 -4.00 -0.66
N TYR A 9 15.44 -2.69 -0.65
CA TYR A 9 15.74 -1.82 0.47
C TYR A 9 14.47 -1.17 1.00
N PHE A 10 14.38 -1.04 2.32
CA PHE A 10 13.31 -0.36 3.00
C PHE A 10 13.85 0.91 3.65
N LEU A 11 13.31 2.06 3.25
CA LEU A 11 13.54 3.33 3.92
C LEU A 11 12.56 3.45 5.10
N GLU A 12 13.12 3.40 6.30
CA GLU A 12 12.45 3.56 7.57
C GLU A 12 12.32 5.05 7.89
N GLN A 13 11.08 5.49 8.09
CA GLN A 13 10.79 6.86 8.50
C GLN A 13 10.29 6.82 9.95
N HIS A 14 11.03 7.46 10.85
CA HIS A 14 10.63 7.60 12.24
C HIS A 14 9.66 8.78 12.37
N ILE A 15 8.37 8.50 12.51
CA ILE A 15 7.30 9.51 12.56
C ILE A 15 7.36 10.36 13.85
N HIS A 16 8.11 9.92 14.88
CA HIS A 16 8.06 10.50 16.22
C HIS A 16 9.40 11.01 16.77
N ASN A 17 10.45 11.12 15.95
CA ASN A 17 11.74 11.61 16.45
C ASN A 17 12.54 12.30 15.34
N ASP A 18 12.36 13.62 15.23
CA ASP A 18 13.05 14.48 14.24
C ASP A 18 14.59 14.45 14.35
N ASN A 19 15.12 13.91 15.46
CA ASN A 19 16.56 13.77 15.68
C ASN A 19 17.19 12.50 15.08
N ASN A 20 16.38 11.56 14.58
CA ASN A 20 16.89 10.35 13.95
C ASN A 20 16.81 10.47 12.43
N PRO A 21 17.95 10.43 11.72
CA PRO A 21 17.92 10.43 10.26
C PRO A 21 17.19 9.18 9.74
N PRO A 22 16.53 9.27 8.57
CA PRO A 22 15.94 8.10 7.92
C PRO A 22 16.97 6.98 7.76
N GLN A 23 16.60 5.75 8.12
CA GLN A 23 17.46 4.58 7.99
C GLN A 23 17.10 3.78 6.75
N ILE A 24 18.11 3.19 6.11
CA ILE A 24 17.92 2.29 4.97
C ILE A 24 18.33 0.89 5.40
N SER A 25 17.37 -0.02 5.41
CA SER A 25 17.57 -1.43 5.73
C SER A 25 17.48 -2.28 4.47
N GLN A 26 18.42 -3.21 4.28
CA GLN A 26 18.33 -4.20 3.21
C GLN A 26 17.53 -5.41 3.71
N ILE A 27 16.58 -5.90 2.90
CA ILE A 27 15.76 -7.07 3.25
C ILE A 27 16.57 -8.36 3.08
N GLN A 28 16.63 -9.17 4.14
CA GLN A 28 17.37 -10.43 4.19
C GLN A 28 16.47 -11.61 4.67
N PRO A 29 16.39 -12.73 3.94
CA PRO A 29 17.01 -12.97 2.63
C PRO A 29 16.39 -12.09 1.53
N PRO A 30 17.10 -11.84 0.41
CA PRO A 30 16.63 -10.95 -0.64
C PRO A 30 15.30 -11.44 -1.24
N MET A 31 14.32 -10.54 -1.31
CA MET A 31 13.08 -10.81 -2.03
C MET A 31 13.34 -10.70 -3.54
N HIS A 32 12.84 -11.66 -4.31
CA HIS A 32 12.91 -11.58 -5.78
C HIS A 32 11.70 -10.84 -6.33
N PHE A 33 11.97 -9.85 -7.18
CA PHE A 33 10.98 -9.10 -7.96
C PHE A 33 11.34 -9.23 -9.43
N PRO A 34 10.64 -10.03 -10.23
CA PRO A 34 10.97 -10.23 -11.63
C PRO A 34 10.74 -8.97 -12.48
N SER A 35 11.64 -8.70 -13.41
CA SER A 35 11.48 -7.64 -14.40
C SER A 35 10.35 -7.98 -15.39
N PRO A 36 9.54 -6.99 -15.83
CA PRO A 36 8.51 -7.21 -16.85
C PRO A 36 9.06 -7.72 -18.19
N LYS A 37 10.32 -7.38 -18.51
CA LYS A 37 10.98 -7.78 -19.77
C LYS A 37 11.62 -9.17 -19.67
N ASN A 38 12.10 -9.55 -18.49
CA ASN A 38 12.80 -10.81 -18.27
C ASN A 38 12.57 -11.30 -16.83
N PRO A 39 11.80 -12.38 -16.61
CA PRO A 39 11.50 -12.89 -15.27
C PRO A 39 12.72 -13.34 -14.46
N ASN A 40 13.83 -13.68 -15.14
CA ASN A 40 15.08 -14.08 -14.49
C ASN A 40 15.90 -12.88 -13.99
N GLN A 41 15.56 -11.66 -14.42
CA GLN A 41 16.20 -10.44 -13.96
C GLN A 41 15.38 -9.81 -12.85
N GLN A 42 16.08 -9.16 -11.93
CA GLN A 42 15.43 -8.38 -10.89
C GLN A 42 14.92 -7.05 -11.44
N GLN A 43 13.80 -6.61 -10.91
CA GLN A 43 13.23 -5.31 -11.18
C GLN A 43 14.13 -4.23 -10.58
N HIS A 44 14.40 -3.19 -11.37
CA HIS A 44 15.38 -2.17 -11.02
C HIS A 44 14.75 -0.77 -11.11
N ARG A 45 15.26 0.21 -10.36
CA ARG A 45 14.75 1.60 -10.32
C ARG A 45 13.22 1.70 -10.14
N THR A 46 12.67 0.89 -9.24
CA THR A 46 11.24 0.92 -8.90
C THR A 46 11.07 1.34 -7.45
N LEU A 47 10.13 2.24 -7.17
CA LEU A 47 9.89 2.83 -5.86
C LEU A 47 8.43 2.66 -5.46
N LEU A 48 8.19 1.87 -4.43
CA LEU A 48 6.86 1.61 -3.86
C LEU A 48 6.68 2.39 -2.56
N GLN A 49 5.51 3.01 -2.41
CA GLN A 49 5.04 3.46 -1.11
C GLN A 49 4.41 2.26 -0.41
N VAL A 50 4.98 1.89 0.75
CA VAL A 50 4.53 0.74 1.53
C VAL A 50 4.42 1.11 3.00
N VAL A 51 3.57 0.39 3.72
CA VAL A 51 3.57 0.30 5.18
C VAL A 51 3.97 -1.11 5.58
N LEU A 52 4.86 -1.24 6.57
CA LEU A 52 5.19 -2.51 7.19
C LEU A 52 4.18 -2.77 8.31
N VAL A 53 3.48 -3.90 8.25
CA VAL A 53 2.52 -4.31 9.29
C VAL A 53 2.86 -5.70 9.79
N GLN A 54 2.51 -5.95 11.05
CA GLN A 54 2.62 -7.25 11.69
C GLN A 54 1.23 -7.87 11.76
N ASP A 55 1.02 -9.01 11.09
CA ASP A 55 -0.23 -9.77 11.24
C ASP A 55 -0.28 -10.41 12.64
N LYS A 56 -1.49 -10.66 13.16
CA LYS A 56 -1.73 -11.36 14.44
C LYS A 56 -1.04 -12.73 14.53
N ASP A 57 -0.80 -13.38 13.39
CA ASP A 57 -0.09 -14.67 13.29
C ASP A 57 1.45 -14.52 13.27
N ASN A 58 1.97 -13.35 13.66
CA ASN A 58 3.40 -13.01 13.71
C ASN A 58 4.14 -13.01 12.36
N VAL A 59 3.43 -12.86 11.24
CA VAL A 59 4.05 -12.77 9.91
C VAL A 59 4.13 -11.29 9.48
N PRO A 60 5.32 -10.70 9.34
CA PRO A 60 5.46 -9.34 8.83
C PRO A 60 5.13 -9.28 7.34
N ARG A 61 4.50 -8.19 6.93
CA ARG A 61 4.23 -7.91 5.52
C ARG A 61 4.36 -6.44 5.17
N PHE A 62 4.83 -6.20 3.95
CA PHE A 62 4.70 -4.90 3.31
C PHE A 62 3.35 -4.81 2.60
N MET A 63 2.56 -3.81 2.96
CA MET A 63 1.32 -3.44 2.28
C MET A 63 1.61 -2.29 1.33
N VAL A 64 1.48 -2.53 0.02
CA VAL A 64 1.69 -1.53 -1.03
C VAL A 64 0.51 -0.57 -1.06
N GLN A 65 0.80 0.72 -0.92
CA GLN A 65 -0.15 1.82 -0.91
C GLN A 65 -0.13 2.61 -2.23
N ASP A 66 1.06 2.83 -2.79
CA ASP A 66 1.26 3.58 -4.04
C ASP A 66 2.56 3.14 -4.76
N ILE A 67 2.78 3.62 -5.99
CA ILE A 67 4.04 3.52 -6.73
C ILE A 67 4.47 4.89 -7.24
N LEU A 68 5.72 5.26 -6.96
CA LEU A 68 6.27 6.57 -7.29
C LEU A 68 7.15 6.52 -8.55
N ALA A 69 7.79 5.37 -8.78
CA ALA A 69 8.58 5.14 -9.98
C ALA A 69 8.53 3.65 -10.37
N HIS A 70 8.59 3.37 -11.66
CA HIS A 70 8.60 2.01 -12.20
C HIS A 70 9.64 1.91 -13.33
N ASN A 71 10.66 1.08 -13.13
CA ASN A 71 11.77 0.87 -14.08
C ASN A 71 12.42 2.18 -14.56
N GLY A 72 12.64 3.14 -13.64
CA GLY A 72 13.24 4.44 -13.92
C GLY A 72 12.27 5.52 -14.42
N GLY A 73 11.03 5.17 -14.78
CA GLY A 73 9.99 6.14 -15.11
C GLY A 73 9.32 6.70 -13.85
N ILE A 74 9.30 8.02 -13.70
CA ILE A 74 8.61 8.72 -12.60
C ILE A 74 7.10 8.70 -12.84
N LEU A 75 6.33 8.31 -11.84
CA LEU A 75 4.87 8.14 -11.93
C LEU A 75 4.07 9.13 -11.09
N THR A 76 4.72 10.00 -10.30
CA THR A 76 4.04 10.93 -9.37
C THR A 76 3.06 11.88 -10.05
N GLY A 77 3.28 12.24 -11.32
CA GLY A 77 2.36 13.07 -12.11
C GLY A 77 1.21 12.30 -12.78
N LYS A 78 1.18 10.97 -12.71
CA LYS A 78 0.08 10.16 -13.26
C LYS A 78 -1.09 10.09 -12.28
N PRO A 79 -2.35 9.97 -12.73
CA PRO A 79 -3.50 9.71 -11.86
C PRO A 79 -3.36 8.41 -11.05
N TRP A 80 -3.94 8.36 -9.85
CA TRP A 80 -3.84 7.18 -8.96
C TRP A 80 -4.28 5.90 -9.65
N LYS A 81 -5.37 5.90 -10.44
CA LYS A 81 -5.83 4.70 -11.17
C LYS A 81 -4.77 4.11 -12.10
N GLN A 82 -3.94 4.96 -12.71
CA GLN A 82 -2.87 4.51 -13.59
C GLN A 82 -1.70 3.96 -12.76
N ARG A 83 -1.35 4.63 -11.66
CA ARG A 83 -0.33 4.17 -10.72
C ARG A 83 -0.69 2.81 -10.12
N PHE A 84 -1.96 2.62 -9.74
CA PHE A 84 -2.50 1.35 -9.24
C PHE A 84 -2.24 0.20 -10.21
N ALA A 85 -2.52 0.38 -11.50
CA ALA A 85 -2.25 -0.64 -12.52
C ALA A 85 -0.76 -1.00 -12.59
N PHE A 86 0.15 -0.02 -12.48
CA PHE A 86 1.60 -0.27 -12.49
C PHE A 86 2.06 -1.19 -11.36
N TRP A 87 1.62 -1.02 -10.11
CA TRP A 87 2.05 -1.94 -9.05
C TRP A 87 1.28 -3.25 -9.03
N MET A 88 0.01 -3.26 -9.43
CA MET A 88 -0.78 -4.49 -9.49
C MET A 88 -0.23 -5.41 -10.56
N GLU A 89 -0.14 -4.94 -11.81
CA GLU A 89 0.24 -5.76 -12.95
C GLU A 89 1.76 -5.83 -13.11
N GLY A 90 2.44 -4.70 -12.94
CA GLY A 90 3.89 -4.57 -13.19
C GLY A 90 4.78 -5.01 -12.03
N VAL A 91 4.23 -5.28 -10.83
CA VAL A 91 5.02 -5.76 -9.68
C VAL A 91 4.39 -6.98 -9.05
N LEU A 92 3.17 -6.87 -8.52
CA LEU A 92 2.56 -7.91 -7.70
C LEU A 92 2.20 -9.15 -8.51
N GLN A 93 1.58 -8.99 -9.68
CA GLN A 93 1.24 -10.12 -10.54
C GLN A 93 2.49 -10.81 -11.09
N LEU A 94 3.53 -10.05 -11.44
CA LEU A 94 4.80 -10.65 -11.87
C LEU A 94 5.45 -11.45 -10.74
N LYS A 95 5.47 -10.92 -9.51
CA LYS A 95 5.97 -11.67 -8.34
C LYS A 95 5.19 -12.96 -8.10
N LYS A 96 3.87 -12.96 -8.28
CA LYS A 96 3.03 -14.17 -8.13
C LYS A 96 3.33 -15.25 -9.17
N LYS A 97 3.79 -14.88 -10.37
CA LYS A 97 4.17 -15.84 -11.42
C LYS A 97 5.46 -16.58 -11.11
N VAL A 98 6.27 -16.08 -10.20
CA VAL A 98 7.49 -16.75 -9.74
C VAL A 98 7.13 -17.60 -8.52
N PRO A 99 7.48 -18.89 -8.49
CA PRO A 99 7.23 -19.73 -7.33
C PRO A 99 7.88 -19.09 -6.08
N PRO A 100 7.15 -19.02 -4.96
CA PRO A 100 7.67 -18.40 -3.75
C PRO A 100 8.92 -19.16 -3.31
N LYS A 101 10.02 -18.43 -3.08
CA LYS A 101 11.18 -19.03 -2.40
C LYS A 101 10.74 -19.37 -0.97
N GLN A 102 10.97 -20.61 -0.55
CA GLN A 102 10.51 -21.14 0.75
C GLN A 102 10.99 -20.32 1.97
N ASN A 103 11.98 -19.43 1.80
CA ASN A 103 12.62 -18.68 2.88
C ASN A 103 12.24 -17.18 2.95
N GLU A 104 11.25 -16.69 2.19
CA GLU A 104 10.82 -15.28 2.31
C GLU A 104 10.17 -15.02 3.69
N LYS A 105 10.91 -14.31 4.56
CA LYS A 105 10.46 -13.96 5.93
C LYS A 105 9.42 -12.85 5.97
N ILE A 106 9.38 -12.00 4.93
CA ILE A 106 8.47 -10.88 4.81
C ILE A 106 7.71 -11.02 3.49
N LYS A 107 6.38 -10.87 3.54
CA LYS A 107 5.51 -10.96 2.36
C LYS A 107 5.23 -9.57 1.79
N LEU A 108 4.98 -9.48 0.48
CA LEU A 108 4.43 -8.28 -0.15
C LEU A 108 2.96 -8.51 -0.53
N ARG A 109 2.08 -7.56 -0.19
CA ARG A 109 0.65 -7.58 -0.54
C ARG A 109 0.22 -6.19 -1.00
N ALA A 110 -0.75 -6.14 -1.91
CA ALA A 110 -1.48 -4.88 -2.15
C ALA A 110 -2.44 -4.63 -0.99
N ILE A 111 -2.66 -3.35 -0.68
CA ILE A 111 -3.89 -2.94 -0.02
C ILE A 111 -5.08 -3.24 -0.95
N GLU A 112 -6.17 -3.72 -0.37
CA GLU A 112 -7.42 -3.89 -1.09
C GLU A 112 -8.15 -2.54 -1.19
N PHE A 113 -8.54 -2.19 -2.41
CA PHE A 113 -9.31 -0.99 -2.69
C PHE A 113 -10.71 -1.37 -3.11
N PHE A 114 -11.70 -0.65 -2.60
CA PHE A 114 -13.10 -0.88 -2.87
C PHE A 114 -13.72 0.40 -3.42
N LYS A 115 -14.77 0.25 -4.24
CA LYS A 115 -15.56 1.42 -4.64
C LYS A 115 -16.28 1.97 -3.41
N VAL A 116 -16.48 3.28 -3.40
CA VAL A 116 -17.27 4.02 -2.41
C VAL A 116 -18.62 3.37 -2.13
N SER A 117 -19.31 2.95 -3.19
CA SER A 117 -20.62 2.29 -3.10
C SER A 117 -20.61 0.96 -2.33
N GLN A 118 -19.43 0.37 -2.11
CA GLN A 118 -19.25 -0.88 -1.37
C GLN A 118 -18.89 -0.64 0.10
N PHE A 119 -18.91 0.60 0.57
CA PHE A 119 -18.52 0.97 1.93
C PHE A 119 -19.13 0.06 3.01
N GLN A 120 -20.43 -0.18 2.93
CA GLN A 120 -21.16 -1.02 3.88
C GLN A 120 -20.59 -2.46 3.93
N HIS A 121 -20.26 -3.02 2.78
CA HIS A 121 -19.69 -4.35 2.68
C HIS A 121 -18.29 -4.41 3.28
N VAL A 122 -17.43 -3.42 2.96
CA VAL A 122 -16.08 -3.31 3.51
C VAL A 122 -16.12 -3.23 5.03
N TRP A 123 -17.00 -2.38 5.55
CA TRP A 123 -17.16 -2.17 6.98
C TRP A 123 -17.60 -3.44 7.71
N SER A 124 -18.66 -4.09 7.23
CA SER A 124 -19.27 -5.23 7.94
C SER A 124 -18.54 -6.55 7.73
N ASN A 125 -17.83 -6.73 6.60
CA ASN A 125 -17.26 -8.04 6.24
C ASN A 125 -15.74 -8.04 6.09
N VAL A 126 -15.13 -6.93 5.66
CA VAL A 126 -13.67 -6.88 5.40
C VAL A 126 -12.93 -6.41 6.64
N CYS A 127 -13.30 -5.26 7.21
CA CYS A 127 -12.62 -4.70 8.39
C CYS A 127 -12.52 -5.67 9.59
N PRO A 128 -13.54 -6.50 9.92
CA PRO A 128 -13.44 -7.43 11.04
C PRO A 128 -12.42 -8.55 10.84
N VAL A 129 -12.14 -8.92 9.59
CA VAL A 129 -11.24 -10.04 9.24
C VAL A 129 -9.82 -9.59 8.89
N VAL A 130 -9.53 -8.28 8.95
CA VAL A 130 -8.17 -7.78 8.75
C VAL A 130 -7.27 -8.29 9.89
N LEU A 131 -6.15 -8.91 9.50
CA LEU A 131 -5.25 -9.61 10.41
C LEU A 131 -4.24 -8.70 11.12
N HIS A 132 -4.07 -7.47 10.67
CA HIS A 132 -3.20 -6.46 11.30
C HIS A 132 -4.03 -5.36 11.96
N GLU A 133 -3.36 -4.56 12.80
CA GLU A 133 -3.96 -3.38 13.41
C GLU A 133 -4.45 -2.40 12.33
N THR A 134 -5.67 -1.90 12.51
CA THR A 134 -6.32 -1.00 11.55
C THR A 134 -6.99 0.14 12.30
N ASP A 135 -6.60 1.35 11.92
CA ASP A 135 -7.11 2.56 12.55
C ASP A 135 -8.30 3.15 11.82
N GLY A 136 -8.68 2.64 10.64
CA GLY A 136 -9.78 3.23 9.90
C GLY A 136 -9.89 2.89 8.43
N ILE A 137 -10.68 3.71 7.73
CA ILE A 137 -10.86 3.69 6.28
C ILE A 137 -10.33 5.00 5.69
N VAL A 138 -9.56 4.87 4.62
CA VAL A 138 -8.94 5.96 3.89
C VAL A 138 -9.59 6.09 2.51
N TRP A 139 -9.82 7.32 2.09
CA TRP A 139 -10.39 7.64 0.79
C TRP A 139 -9.29 8.07 -0.16
N ILE A 140 -9.34 7.55 -1.37
CA ILE A 140 -8.33 7.85 -2.38
C ILE A 140 -9.03 8.34 -3.66
N PRO A 141 -8.83 9.62 -4.04
CA PRO A 141 -9.33 10.13 -5.31
C PRO A 141 -8.58 9.46 -6.48
N THR A 142 -9.32 8.79 -7.36
CA THR A 142 -8.74 7.99 -8.45
C THR A 142 -8.04 8.82 -9.53
N GLU A 143 -8.49 10.05 -9.72
CA GLU A 143 -7.94 10.99 -10.71
C GLU A 143 -6.78 11.85 -10.17
N ALA A 144 -6.56 11.86 -8.85
CA ALA A 144 -5.51 12.69 -8.26
C ALA A 144 -4.11 12.17 -8.60
N THR A 145 -3.21 13.10 -8.89
CA THR A 145 -1.77 12.82 -8.97
C THR A 145 -1.20 12.63 -7.56
N PHE A 146 0.01 12.09 -7.45
CA PHE A 146 0.65 11.94 -6.15
C PHE A 146 0.99 13.30 -5.53
N GLN A 147 1.30 14.28 -6.37
CA GLN A 147 1.70 15.63 -5.94
C GLN A 147 0.50 16.50 -5.56
N ASN A 148 -0.65 16.29 -6.19
CA ASN A 148 -1.87 17.07 -5.98
C ASN A 148 -2.91 16.31 -5.16
N ARG A 149 -2.53 15.21 -4.49
CA ARG A 149 -3.41 14.59 -3.52
C ARG A 149 -3.38 15.45 -2.26
N GLU A 150 -4.53 15.94 -1.82
CA GLU A 150 -4.67 16.30 -0.41
C GLU A 150 -4.31 15.06 0.43
N GLU A 151 -3.78 15.28 1.64
CA GLU A 151 -3.40 14.15 2.49
C GLU A 151 -4.58 13.19 2.62
N PRO A 152 -4.34 11.87 2.54
CA PRO A 152 -5.42 10.90 2.69
C PRO A 152 -6.16 11.17 3.99
N CYS A 153 -7.39 11.65 3.87
CA CYS A 153 -8.21 11.93 5.02
C CYS A 153 -8.57 10.59 5.68
N LEU A 154 -8.04 10.38 6.89
CA LEU A 154 -8.50 9.29 7.76
C LEU A 154 -9.93 9.67 8.18
N ILE A 155 -10.93 9.12 7.49
CA ILE A 155 -12.31 9.58 7.69
C ILE A 155 -12.93 8.95 8.94
N MET A 156 -12.52 7.74 9.35
CA MET A 156 -13.17 7.05 10.48
C MET A 156 -12.22 6.20 11.29
N ARG A 157 -12.22 6.39 12.62
CA ARG A 157 -11.52 5.49 13.55
C ARG A 157 -12.41 4.33 13.98
N LYS A 158 -11.82 3.14 14.11
CA LYS A 158 -12.52 1.94 14.61
C LYS A 158 -13.22 2.17 15.97
N ASN A 159 -12.63 3.03 16.81
CA ASN A 159 -13.13 3.33 18.16
C ASN A 159 -14.25 4.41 18.18
N SER A 160 -14.45 5.20 17.12
CA SER A 160 -15.46 6.27 17.08
C SER A 160 -16.85 5.79 16.61
N LEU A 161 -17.00 4.50 16.31
CA LEU A 161 -18.16 3.91 15.62
C LEU A 161 -18.91 2.84 16.43
N GLN A 162 -18.64 2.71 17.73
CA GLN A 162 -19.65 2.14 18.63
C GLN A 162 -20.91 3.02 18.75
N ASN A 163 -20.89 4.23 18.15
CA ASN A 163 -21.99 5.19 18.18
C ASN A 163 -22.62 5.35 16.78
N GLU A 164 -23.89 4.96 16.64
CA GLU A 164 -24.65 4.91 15.38
C GLU A 164 -24.82 6.29 14.71
N ALA A 165 -24.85 7.36 15.51
CA ALA A 165 -24.96 8.74 15.05
C ALA A 165 -23.75 9.22 14.21
N THR A 166 -22.53 8.80 14.56
CA THR A 166 -21.30 9.18 13.84
C THR A 166 -21.27 8.58 12.43
N ARG A 167 -21.85 7.38 12.28
CA ARG A 167 -21.92 6.64 11.01
C ARG A 167 -22.80 7.33 9.97
N LEU A 168 -24.01 7.76 10.37
CA LEU A 168 -24.90 8.51 9.46
C LEU A 168 -24.28 9.85 9.04
N ASN A 169 -23.58 10.52 9.96
CA ASN A 169 -23.02 11.83 9.70
C ASN A 169 -21.91 11.78 8.63
N VAL A 170 -21.02 10.78 8.69
CA VAL A 170 -19.97 10.59 7.67
C VAL A 170 -20.56 10.22 6.31
N LEU A 171 -21.55 9.34 6.26
CA LEU A 171 -22.22 8.94 5.01
C LEU A 171 -22.92 10.12 4.32
N ASN A 172 -23.49 11.04 5.08
CA ASN A 172 -24.15 12.25 4.55
C ASN A 172 -23.17 13.28 3.96
N HIS A 173 -21.88 13.23 4.33
CA HIS A 173 -20.84 14.14 3.83
C HIS A 173 -20.07 13.56 2.63
N LEU A 174 -20.31 12.31 2.27
CA LEU A 174 -19.71 11.64 1.11
C LEU A 174 -20.62 11.82 -0.12
N GLN A 175 -20.63 13.03 -0.69
CA GLN A 175 -21.24 13.25 -2.00
C GLN A 175 -20.31 12.69 -3.10
N PRO A 176 -20.84 12.05 -4.16
CA PRO A 176 -20.03 11.64 -5.29
C PRO A 176 -19.47 12.89 -5.98
N PHE A 177 -18.16 12.92 -6.21
CA PHE A 177 -17.56 13.85 -7.16
C PHE A 177 -18.08 13.49 -8.55
N SER A 178 -19.01 14.28 -9.06
CA SER A 178 -19.52 14.27 -10.44
C SER A 178 -18.52 14.90 -11.40
#